data_AF-A0A3Q8W9F0-F1
#
_entry.id   AF-A0A3Q8W9F0-F1
#
_cell.length_a   1.000
_cell.length_b   1.000
_cell.length_c   1.000
_cell.angle_alpha   90.00
_cell.angle_beta   90.00
_cell.angle_gamma   90.00
#
_symmetry.space_group_name_H-M   'P 1'
#
loop_
_entity.id
_entity.type
_entity.pdbx_description
1 polymer ?
#
loop_
_entity_poly.entity_id
_entity_poly.type
_entity_poly.pdbx_seq_one_letter_code
_entity_poly.pdbx_strand_id
1 'polypeptide(L)'
;MNPSPPSDTPLDAERPREDAGADRPAVSQVSAATARDRVRELLLLAGVGLDGVVAADALLVTSELVTNAIRHGDGVVAFRADVEDGFLRLSVTDASSRLPAARTGTAEHPGGYGWPLIQRLAEHVACSARPGGKNITATLRLG
;
A
#
# COMPACT_ATOMS: atom_id res chain seq x y z
N MET A 1 -3.99 -76.28 19.94
CA MET A 1 -3.44 -75.26 19.04
C MET A 1 -4.60 -74.38 18.57
N ASN A 2 -4.77 -73.21 19.18
CA ASN A 2 -5.72 -72.18 18.77
C ASN A 2 -4.97 -70.85 18.95
N PRO A 3 -4.90 -69.96 17.96
CA PRO A 3 -4.04 -68.78 18.04
C PRO A 3 -4.59 -67.73 19.02
N SER A 4 -3.69 -67.08 19.75
CA SER A 4 -3.96 -65.94 20.62
C SER A 4 -4.51 -64.73 19.83
N PRO A 5 -5.36 -63.89 20.45
CA PRO A 5 -5.93 -62.69 19.83
C PRO A 5 -4.90 -61.55 19.74
N PRO A 6 -5.07 -60.57 18.83
CA PRO A 6 -4.31 -59.32 18.87
C PRO A 6 -4.83 -58.41 19.99
N SER A 7 -3.91 -57.88 20.80
CA SER A 7 -4.17 -56.78 21.73
C SER A 7 -3.91 -55.44 21.01
N ASP A 8 -4.92 -54.57 21.01
CA ASP A 8 -4.86 -53.20 21.54
C ASP A 8 -5.80 -52.23 20.80
N THR A 9 -6.68 -51.62 21.57
CA THR A 9 -7.37 -50.35 21.34
C THR A 9 -7.61 -49.80 22.77
N PRO A 10 -7.60 -48.47 23.08
CA PRO A 10 -8.12 -47.42 22.21
C PRO A 10 -7.53 -45.98 22.38
N LEU A 11 -8.13 -45.01 21.67
CA LEU A 11 -8.10 -43.54 21.85
C LEU A 11 -6.78 -42.87 21.37
N ASP A 12 -6.76 -41.82 20.54
CA ASP A 12 -7.60 -40.63 20.55
C ASP A 12 -7.82 -40.05 19.14
N ALA A 13 -8.89 -39.28 19.06
CA ALA A 13 -9.24 -38.43 17.95
C ALA A 13 -8.10 -37.45 17.61
N GLU A 14 -7.83 -37.25 16.33
CA GLU A 14 -7.80 -35.91 15.74
C GLU A 14 -7.77 -36.01 14.21
N ARG A 15 -8.80 -35.43 13.60
CA ARG A 15 -8.83 -35.12 12.16
C ARG A 15 -7.69 -34.14 11.87
N PRO A 16 -6.77 -34.42 10.93
CA PRO A 16 -5.95 -33.36 10.38
C PRO A 16 -6.86 -32.40 9.62
N ARG A 17 -6.92 -31.21 10.22
CA ARG A 17 -7.71 -30.04 9.85
C ARG A 17 -7.47 -29.71 8.38
N GLU A 18 -8.53 -29.26 7.74
CA GLU A 18 -8.49 -28.58 6.46
C GLU A 18 -7.37 -27.54 6.50
N ASP A 19 -6.27 -27.81 5.80
CA ASP A 19 -5.33 -26.78 5.41
C ASP A 19 -6.04 -26.00 4.29
N ALA A 20 -7.02 -25.20 4.71
CA ALA A 20 -7.48 -24.05 3.97
C ALA A 20 -6.26 -23.14 3.87
N GLY A 21 -5.42 -23.41 2.87
CA GLY A 21 -4.50 -22.44 2.32
C GLY A 21 -5.35 -21.24 1.96
N ALA A 22 -5.42 -20.29 2.88
CA ALA A 22 -6.12 -19.05 2.71
C ALA A 22 -5.63 -18.49 1.39
N ASP A 23 -6.54 -18.45 0.42
CA ASP A 23 -6.39 -17.80 -0.85
C ASP A 23 -5.92 -16.38 -0.53
N ARG A 24 -4.61 -16.18 -0.51
CA ARG A 24 -4.02 -14.87 -0.30
C ARG A 24 -4.37 -14.17 -1.60
N PRO A 25 -5.32 -13.23 -1.60
CA PRO A 25 -5.82 -12.67 -2.85
C PRO A 25 -4.61 -12.19 -3.62
N ALA A 26 -4.48 -12.67 -4.87
CA ALA A 26 -3.40 -12.28 -5.75
C ALA A 26 -3.41 -10.74 -5.81
N VAL A 27 -2.49 -10.12 -5.08
CA VAL A 27 -2.45 -8.68 -4.91
C VAL A 27 -2.11 -8.13 -6.29
N SER A 28 -3.09 -7.58 -7.01
CA SER A 28 -2.82 -6.86 -8.25
C SER A 28 -1.90 -5.70 -7.91
N GLN A 29 -0.60 -5.88 -8.14
CA GLN A 29 0.41 -4.90 -7.78
C GLN A 29 0.24 -3.67 -8.66
N VAL A 30 -0.38 -2.62 -8.11
CA VAL A 30 -0.43 -1.32 -8.78
C VAL A 30 1.00 -0.80 -8.90
N SER A 31 1.43 -0.55 -10.13
CA SER A 31 2.73 0.06 -10.40
C SER A 31 2.67 1.58 -10.22
N ALA A 32 3.82 2.21 -9.92
CA ALA A 32 3.91 3.66 -9.86
C ALA A 32 3.59 4.33 -11.22
N ALA A 33 3.85 3.65 -12.34
CA ALA A 33 3.49 4.15 -13.67
C ALA A 33 1.97 4.21 -13.85
N THR A 34 1.27 3.10 -13.57
CA THR A 34 -0.19 3.02 -13.65
C THR A 34 -0.88 4.03 -12.74
N ALA A 35 -0.37 4.20 -11.51
CA ALA A 35 -0.90 5.19 -10.57
C ALA A 35 -0.72 6.63 -11.09
N ARG A 36 0.45 6.95 -11.64
CA ARG A 36 0.70 8.26 -12.27
C ARG A 36 -0.22 8.51 -13.46
N ASP A 37 -0.43 7.52 -14.32
CA ASP A 37 -1.28 7.69 -15.50
C ASP A 37 -2.73 7.98 -15.10
N ARG A 38 -3.22 7.31 -14.05
CA ARG A 38 -4.52 7.63 -13.46
C ARG A 38 -4.59 9.07 -12.93
N VAL A 39 -3.54 9.53 -12.26
CA VAL A 39 -3.49 10.91 -11.75
C VAL A 39 -3.40 11.92 -12.89
N ARG A 40 -2.65 11.64 -13.97
CA ARG A 40 -2.61 12.51 -15.16
C ARG A 40 -3.99 12.70 -15.77
N GLU A 41 -4.75 11.63 -15.95
CA GLU A 41 -6.13 11.70 -16.44
C GLU A 41 -7.00 12.60 -15.55
N LEU A 42 -6.93 12.40 -14.23
CA LEU A 42 -7.72 13.19 -13.28
C LEU A 42 -7.35 14.67 -13.30
N LEU A 43 -6.05 14.99 -13.39
CA LEU A 43 -5.58 16.37 -13.50
C LEU A 43 -6.10 17.04 -14.78
N LEU A 44 -6.03 16.34 -15.92
CA LEU A 44 -6.56 16.85 -17.20
C LEU A 44 -8.06 17.08 -17.14
N LEU A 45 -8.82 16.14 -16.56
CA LEU A 45 -10.27 16.27 -16.36
C LEU A 45 -10.63 17.43 -15.43
N ALA A 46 -9.76 17.75 -14.47
CA ALA A 46 -9.90 18.89 -13.58
C ALA A 46 -9.42 20.22 -14.20
N GLY A 47 -8.97 20.23 -15.46
CA GLY A 47 -8.47 21.43 -16.14
C GLY A 47 -7.06 21.85 -15.73
N VAL A 48 -6.30 20.97 -15.06
CA VAL A 48 -4.91 21.22 -14.65
C VAL A 48 -3.94 20.80 -15.76
N GLY A 49 -3.14 21.74 -16.25
CA GLY A 49 -2.07 21.48 -17.22
C GLY A 49 -0.96 20.60 -16.63
N LEU A 50 -0.48 19.63 -17.41
CA LEU A 50 0.53 18.65 -16.96
C LEU A 50 1.97 19.21 -16.95
N ASP A 51 2.17 20.39 -17.51
CA ASP A 51 3.43 21.14 -17.56
C ASP A 51 3.64 22.04 -16.33
N GLY A 52 2.63 22.20 -15.48
CA GLY A 52 2.67 23.01 -14.27
C GLY A 52 3.31 22.32 -13.06
N VAL A 53 3.79 23.13 -12.11
CA VAL A 53 4.36 22.66 -10.83
C VAL A 53 3.38 21.80 -10.05
N VAL A 54 2.10 22.17 -10.03
CA VAL A 54 1.03 21.40 -9.36
C VAL A 54 0.96 19.97 -9.88
N ALA A 55 1.01 19.78 -11.21
CA ALA A 55 0.98 18.46 -11.81
C ALA A 55 2.27 17.67 -11.50
N ALA A 56 3.43 18.34 -11.53
CA ALA A 56 4.70 17.73 -11.16
C ALA A 56 4.69 17.23 -9.70
N ASP A 57 4.22 18.05 -8.76
CA ASP A 57 4.11 17.72 -7.35
C ASP A 57 3.15 16.54 -7.11
N ALA A 58 1.97 16.58 -7.73
CA ALA A 58 0.99 15.50 -7.66
C ALA A 58 1.56 14.15 -8.15
N LEU A 59 2.25 14.16 -9.28
CA LEU A 59 2.85 12.94 -9.86
C LEU A 59 4.04 12.43 -9.03
N LEU A 60 4.79 13.33 -8.41
CA LEU A 60 5.89 12.98 -7.53
C LEU A 60 5.36 12.37 -6.23
N VAL A 61 4.40 13.00 -5.56
CA VAL A 61 3.74 12.44 -4.36
C VAL A 61 3.13 11.07 -4.66
N THR A 62 2.47 10.92 -5.80
CA THR A 62 1.92 9.63 -6.24
C THR A 62 3.00 8.56 -6.36
N SER A 63 4.13 8.91 -6.99
CA SER A 63 5.25 7.98 -7.19
C SER A 63 5.88 7.57 -5.87
N GLU A 64 6.09 8.52 -4.96
CA GLU A 64 6.69 8.25 -3.65
C GLU A 64 5.75 7.42 -2.77
N LEU A 65 4.44 7.69 -2.76
CA LEU A 65 3.47 6.89 -2.00
C LEU A 65 3.45 5.43 -2.46
N VAL A 66 3.35 5.21 -3.77
CA VAL A 66 3.31 3.85 -4.35
C VAL A 66 4.66 3.15 -4.15
N THR A 67 5.77 3.86 -4.34
CA THR A 67 7.12 3.29 -4.11
C THR A 67 7.32 2.92 -2.65
N ASN A 68 6.86 3.74 -1.70
CA ASN A 68 6.91 3.42 -0.28
C ASN A 68 6.09 2.19 0.07
N ALA A 69 4.89 2.03 -0.49
CA ALA A 69 4.09 0.83 -0.29
C ALA A 69 4.74 -0.44 -0.86
N ILE A 70 5.36 -0.34 -2.05
CA ILE A 70 6.11 -1.46 -2.65
C ILE A 70 7.35 -1.83 -1.82
N ARG A 71 8.15 -0.85 -1.40
CA ARG A 71 9.45 -1.09 -0.75
C ARG A 71 9.33 -1.36 0.75
N HIS A 72 8.35 -0.76 1.41
CA HIS A 72 8.25 -0.71 2.87
C HIS A 72 6.87 -1.14 3.39
N GLY A 73 5.87 -1.23 2.53
CA GLY A 73 4.49 -1.54 2.86
C GLY A 73 4.06 -2.98 2.56
N ASP A 74 5.00 -3.89 2.31
CA ASP A 74 4.71 -5.29 1.98
C ASP A 74 3.80 -5.45 0.73
N GLY A 75 3.83 -4.44 -0.15
CA GLY A 75 3.07 -4.40 -1.40
C GLY A 75 1.85 -3.47 -1.35
N VAL A 76 1.46 -2.95 -2.52
CA VAL A 76 0.25 -2.15 -2.68
C VAL A 76 -0.95 -3.07 -2.70
N VAL A 77 -1.87 -2.91 -1.75
CA VAL A 77 -3.15 -3.60 -1.69
C VAL A 77 -4.22 -2.81 -2.45
N ALA A 78 -4.22 -1.49 -2.39
CA ALA A 78 -5.09 -0.64 -3.20
C ALA A 78 -4.50 0.75 -3.43
N PHE A 79 -4.85 1.35 -4.57
CA PHE A 79 -4.61 2.75 -4.89
C PHE A 79 -5.93 3.41 -5.27
N ARG A 80 -6.20 4.61 -4.73
CA ARG A 80 -7.33 5.46 -5.12
C ARG A 80 -6.84 6.88 -5.34
N ALA A 81 -7.45 7.54 -6.31
CA ALA A 81 -7.24 8.94 -6.59
C ALA A 81 -8.58 9.55 -7.02
N ASP A 82 -8.89 10.72 -6.47
CA ASP A 82 -10.09 11.49 -6.76
C ASP A 82 -9.78 12.99 -6.70
N VAL A 83 -10.55 13.78 -7.45
CA VAL A 83 -10.49 15.24 -7.42
C VAL A 83 -11.85 15.77 -7.02
N GLU A 84 -11.87 16.56 -5.95
CA GLU A 84 -13.07 17.17 -5.38
C GLU A 84 -12.71 18.55 -4.81
N ASP A 85 -13.55 19.54 -5.05
CA ASP A 85 -13.41 20.92 -4.52
C ASP A 85 -12.02 21.57 -4.72
N GLY A 86 -11.37 21.30 -5.86
CA GLY A 86 -10.03 21.84 -6.17
C GLY A 86 -8.89 21.11 -5.47
N PHE A 87 -9.14 19.94 -4.86
CA PHE A 87 -8.13 19.11 -4.24
C PHE A 87 -8.01 17.76 -4.93
N LEU A 88 -6.77 17.31 -5.11
CA LEU A 88 -6.46 15.92 -5.43
C LEU A 88 -6.26 15.15 -4.12
N ARG A 89 -7.05 14.09 -3.91
CA ARG A 89 -6.87 13.14 -2.82
C ARG A 89 -6.26 11.85 -3.36
N LEU A 90 -5.15 11.45 -2.77
CA LEU A 90 -4.45 10.21 -3.05
C LEU A 90 -4.58 9.28 -1.84
N SER A 91 -4.84 8.00 -2.08
CA SER A 91 -4.89 6.97 -1.03
C SER A 91 -4.13 5.74 -1.48
N VAL A 92 -3.13 5.34 -0.69
CA VAL A 92 -2.42 4.06 -0.86
C VAL A 92 -2.66 3.20 0.35
N THR A 93 -3.13 1.99 0.09
CA THR A 93 -3.36 0.92 1.05
C THR A 93 -2.25 -0.10 0.86
N ASP A 94 -1.49 -0.39 1.91
CA ASP A 94 -0.44 -1.39 1.92
C ASP A 94 -0.66 -2.43 3.04
N ALA A 95 0.07 -3.55 2.99
CA ALA A 95 -0.10 -4.72 3.85
C ALA A 95 0.77 -4.66 5.13
N SER A 96 1.51 -3.58 5.36
CA SER A 96 2.38 -3.43 6.51
C SER A 96 1.76 -2.54 7.59
N SER A 97 1.81 -2.98 8.85
CA SER A 97 1.40 -2.16 10.00
C SER A 97 2.44 -1.09 10.38
N ARG A 98 3.63 -1.13 9.78
CA ARG A 98 4.70 -0.15 10.03
C ARG A 98 4.31 1.22 9.48
N LEU A 99 4.23 2.21 10.37
CA LEU A 99 3.99 3.59 9.98
C LEU A 99 5.16 4.16 9.16
N PRO A 100 4.90 5.09 8.22
CA PRO A 100 5.95 5.81 7.53
C PRO A 100 6.80 6.60 8.55
N ALA A 101 8.12 6.49 8.44
CA ALA A 101 9.06 7.22 9.27
C ALA A 101 9.85 8.21 8.43
N ALA A 102 10.02 9.43 8.94
CA ALA A 102 10.94 10.40 8.37
C ALA A 102 12.37 9.87 8.57
N ARG A 103 12.98 9.41 7.48
CA ARG A 103 14.38 8.99 7.47
C ARG A 103 15.15 9.94 6.57
N THR A 104 16.14 10.63 7.11
CA THR A 104 17.14 11.31 6.27
C THR A 104 18.22 10.29 5.91
N GLY A 105 18.43 10.07 4.62
CA GLY A 105 19.49 9.17 4.15
C GLY A 105 20.86 9.66 4.63
N THR A 106 21.75 8.72 4.92
CA THR A 106 23.17 8.99 5.16
C THR A 106 23.97 8.63 3.91
N ALA A 107 25.23 9.05 3.82
CA ALA A 107 26.11 8.68 2.69
C ALA A 107 26.21 7.15 2.52
N GLU A 108 26.09 6.40 3.62
CA GLU A 108 26.15 4.93 3.66
C GLU A 108 24.81 4.27 3.33
N HIS A 109 23.70 4.99 3.53
CA HIS A 109 22.33 4.50 3.29
C HIS A 109 21.54 5.53 2.47
N PRO A 110 21.81 5.65 1.16
CA PRO A 110 21.10 6.58 0.30
C PRO A 110 19.59 6.25 0.25
N GLY A 111 18.74 7.25 0.46
CA GLY A 111 17.28 7.13 0.41
C GLY A 111 16.57 7.77 1.61
N GLY A 112 15.25 7.56 1.73
CA GLY A 112 14.44 8.06 2.85
C GLY A 112 13.78 9.43 2.65
N TYR A 113 14.13 10.14 1.56
CA TYR A 113 13.55 11.45 1.25
C TYR A 113 12.07 11.42 0.86
N GLY A 114 11.52 10.26 0.47
CA GLY A 114 10.15 10.13 -0.02
C GLY A 114 9.10 10.59 1.00
N TRP A 115 9.24 10.18 2.26
CA TRP A 115 8.26 10.58 3.29
C TRP A 115 8.33 12.07 3.65
N PRO A 116 9.51 12.67 3.94
CA PRO A 116 9.63 14.11 4.09
C PRO A 116 9.14 14.91 2.88
N LEU A 117 9.35 14.40 1.66
CA LEU A 117 8.88 15.03 0.44
C LEU A 117 7.35 15.05 0.36
N ILE A 118 6.69 13.92 0.63
CA ILE A 118 5.22 13.84 0.69
C ILE A 118 4.67 14.83 1.73
N GLN A 119 5.27 14.89 2.92
CA GLN A 119 4.86 15.82 3.98
C GLN A 119 5.03 17.29 3.59
N ARG A 120 5.98 17.61 2.70
CA ARG A 120 6.25 18.98 2.25
C ARG A 120 5.30 19.41 1.13
N LEU A 121 4.95 18.52 0.21
CA LEU A 121 4.18 18.85 -0.99
C LEU A 121 2.66 18.71 -0.78
N ALA A 122 2.23 17.85 0.14
CA ALA A 122 0.81 17.69 0.45
C ALA A 122 0.36 18.71 1.50
N GLU A 123 -0.84 19.25 1.32
CA GLU A 123 -1.50 20.13 2.30
C GLU A 123 -1.91 19.35 3.55
N HIS A 124 -2.34 18.09 3.37
CA HIS A 124 -2.63 17.19 4.48
C HIS A 124 -2.16 15.76 4.19
N VAL A 125 -1.56 15.13 5.19
CA VAL A 125 -1.15 13.73 5.16
C VAL A 125 -1.67 13.03 6.40
N ALA A 126 -2.32 11.88 6.22
CA ALA A 126 -2.79 11.05 7.33
C ALA A 126 -2.42 9.59 7.09
N CYS A 127 -2.22 8.87 8.20
CA CYS A 127 -2.03 7.44 8.18
C CYS A 127 -2.99 6.79 9.17
N SER A 128 -3.74 5.79 8.72
CA SER A 128 -4.64 5.02 9.57
C SER A 128 -4.30 3.54 9.50
N ALA A 129 -4.18 2.91 10.66
CA ALA A 129 -4.01 1.46 10.74
C ALA A 129 -5.28 0.75 10.27
N ARG A 130 -5.11 -0.41 9.65
CA ARG A 130 -6.21 -1.32 9.30
C ARG A 130 -5.84 -2.75 9.72
N PRO A 131 -6.82 -3.65 9.88
CA PRO A 131 -6.53 -5.07 9.97
C PRO A 131 -5.68 -5.51 8.76
N GLY A 132 -4.49 -6.05 9.02
CA GLY A 132 -3.58 -6.52 7.96
C GLY A 132 -2.84 -5.43 7.17
N GLY A 133 -2.76 -4.18 7.66
CA GLY A 133 -1.94 -3.16 6.99
C GLY A 133 -2.24 -1.72 7.42
N LYS A 134 -2.06 -0.77 6.50
CA LYS A 134 -2.38 0.65 6.75
C LYS A 134 -2.88 1.37 5.50
N ASN A 135 -3.58 2.48 5.71
CA ASN A 135 -3.92 3.46 4.68
C ASN A 135 -3.06 4.69 4.88
N ILE A 136 -2.53 5.23 3.78
CA ILE A 136 -1.87 6.52 3.75
C ILE A 136 -2.64 7.39 2.78
N THR A 137 -3.09 8.55 3.24
CA THR A 137 -3.78 9.54 2.41
C THR A 137 -2.97 10.82 2.32
N ALA A 138 -2.87 11.40 1.13
CA ALA A 138 -2.29 12.72 0.89
C ALA A 138 -3.28 13.58 0.12
N THR A 139 -3.41 14.84 0.49
CA THR A 139 -4.30 15.82 -0.17
C THR A 139 -3.44 16.96 -0.71
N LEU A 140 -3.59 17.28 -1.99
CA LEU A 140 -2.89 18.36 -2.67
C LEU A 140 -3.89 19.37 -3.24
N ARG A 141 -3.58 20.65 -3.16
CA ARG A 141 -4.36 21.72 -3.79
C ARG A 141 -3.99 21.84 -5.26
N LEU A 142 -5.00 22.01 -6.13
CA LEU A 142 -4.80 22.07 -7.58
C LEU A 142 -4.74 23.49 -8.18
N GLY A 143 -5.17 24.51 -7.44
CA GLY A 143 -5.18 25.91 -7.88
C GLY A 143 -6.26 26.71 -7.18
#